data_AF-A0A7V9UFN9-F1
#
_entry.id   AF-A0A7V9UFN9-F1
#
_cell.length_a   1.000
_cell.length_b   1.000
_cell.length_c   1.000
_cell.angle_alpha   90.00
_cell.angle_beta   90.00
_cell.angle_gamma   90.00
#
_symmetry.space_group_name_H-M   'P 1'
#
loop_
_entity.id
_entity.type
_entity.pdbx_description
1 polymer ?
#
loop_
_entity_poly.entity_id
_entity_poly.type
_entity_poly.pdbx_seq_one_letter_code
_entity_poly.pdbx_strand_id
1 'polypeptide(L)'
;MARLLPGFGKSAVGEKKLASEPDLAAIFEEIVQSQIAGSPMNEKVRWTNLKDSELVRLYESRGLSVSRFIVKQLTALKGFVKRKMKKTKTVKEVENRDQQFQKIKEKKEDFLGRGLPVLSIDTKKKEFIGQFYQAGKSYCSEAVEVYDHSWTSLANGRIVPHGIYDLKENKGYLSLGKSKERVGVFM
;
A
#
# COMPACT_ATOMS: atom_id res chain seq x y z
N MET A 1 6.90 -28.76 8.21
CA MET A 1 5.73 -29.23 7.44
C MET A 1 4.66 -28.14 7.43
N ALA A 2 4.60 -27.31 6.40
CA ALA A 2 3.53 -26.32 6.21
C ALA A 2 2.80 -26.64 4.91
N ARG A 3 1.51 -26.98 5.02
CA ARG A 3 0.62 -27.26 3.90
C ARG A 3 0.34 -25.95 3.14
N LEU A 4 0.80 -25.89 1.89
CA LEU A 4 0.37 -24.91 0.90
C LEU A 4 -1.11 -25.17 0.58
N LEU A 5 -1.97 -24.20 0.86
CA LEU A 5 -3.34 -24.18 0.36
C LEU A 5 -3.29 -23.98 -1.18
N PRO A 6 -4.00 -24.80 -1.97
CA PRO A 6 -3.96 -24.70 -3.42
C PRO A 6 -4.58 -23.37 -3.89
N GLY A 7 -3.82 -22.62 -4.67
CA GLY A 7 -4.31 -21.44 -5.38
C GLY A 7 -5.45 -21.81 -6.31
N PHE A 8 -6.54 -21.05 -6.25
CA PHE A 8 -7.68 -21.16 -7.16
C PHE A 8 -7.19 -21.14 -8.61
N GLY A 9 -7.34 -22.28 -9.30
CA GLY A 9 -6.98 -22.46 -10.69
C GLY A 9 -7.75 -21.52 -11.61
N LYS A 10 -7.04 -20.97 -12.60
CA LYS A 10 -7.62 -20.17 -13.69
C LYS A 10 -8.56 -21.05 -14.52
N SER A 11 -9.84 -20.76 -14.52
CA SER A 11 -10.82 -21.44 -15.38
C SER A 11 -10.70 -20.95 -16.83
N ALA A 12 -9.83 -21.58 -17.62
CA ALA A 12 -9.66 -21.33 -19.06
C ALA A 12 -10.94 -21.55 -19.91
N VAL A 13 -11.96 -22.19 -19.32
CA VAL A 13 -13.25 -22.48 -19.96
C VAL A 13 -14.16 -21.24 -20.02
N GLY A 14 -14.09 -20.34 -19.03
CA GLY A 14 -14.90 -19.12 -19.00
C GLY A 14 -14.43 -18.06 -19.99
N GLU A 15 -13.11 -17.89 -20.13
CA GLU A 15 -12.50 -16.92 -21.04
C GLU A 15 -12.84 -17.20 -22.51
N LYS A 16 -12.88 -18.49 -22.92
CA LYS A 16 -13.26 -18.89 -24.29
C LYS A 16 -14.72 -18.60 -24.63
N LYS A 17 -15.63 -18.72 -23.65
CA LYS A 17 -17.07 -18.48 -23.88
C LYS A 17 -17.38 -17.00 -23.99
N LEU A 18 -16.70 -16.17 -23.19
CA LEU A 18 -16.89 -14.72 -23.18
C LEU A 18 -16.26 -14.01 -24.39
N ALA A 19 -15.16 -14.54 -24.91
CA ALA A 19 -14.59 -14.11 -26.19
C ALA A 19 -15.51 -14.41 -27.39
N SER A 20 -16.50 -15.30 -27.22
CA SER A 20 -17.44 -15.72 -28.25
C SER A 20 -18.75 -14.92 -28.24
N GLU A 21 -18.94 -13.96 -27.32
CA GLU A 21 -20.04 -12.99 -27.36
C GLU A 21 -19.53 -11.64 -27.88
N PRO A 22 -19.46 -11.45 -29.21
CA PRO A 22 -18.86 -10.27 -29.83
C PRO A 22 -19.54 -8.96 -29.43
N ASP A 23 -20.84 -8.99 -29.11
CA ASP A 23 -21.60 -7.80 -28.69
C ASP A 23 -21.08 -7.21 -27.37
N LEU A 24 -20.80 -8.06 -26.37
CA LEU A 24 -20.27 -7.58 -25.08
C LEU A 24 -18.87 -6.99 -25.25
N ALA A 25 -18.04 -7.63 -26.06
CA ALA A 25 -16.67 -7.16 -26.29
C ALA A 25 -16.62 -5.86 -27.11
N ALA A 26 -17.56 -5.65 -28.04
CA ALA A 26 -17.67 -4.42 -28.82
C ALA A 26 -18.16 -3.25 -27.96
N ILE A 27 -19.20 -3.49 -27.16
CA ILE A 27 -19.75 -2.48 -26.23
C ILE A 27 -18.73 -2.11 -25.15
N PHE A 28 -17.90 -3.06 -24.70
CA PHE A 28 -16.78 -2.77 -23.82
C PHE A 28 -15.83 -1.73 -24.42
N GLU A 29 -15.41 -1.91 -25.67
CA GLU A 29 -14.50 -0.99 -26.34
C GLU A 29 -15.15 0.38 -26.51
N GLU A 30 -16.42 0.44 -26.91
CA GLU A 30 -17.16 1.70 -27.05
C GLU A 30 -17.24 2.47 -25.71
N ILE A 31 -17.57 1.77 -24.61
CA ILE A 31 -17.62 2.35 -23.27
C ILE A 31 -16.25 2.92 -22.87
N VAL A 32 -15.20 2.17 -23.14
CA VAL A 32 -13.87 2.45 -22.61
C VAL A 32 -13.09 3.42 -23.51
N GLN A 33 -13.40 3.52 -24.81
CA GLN A 33 -12.67 4.32 -25.82
C GLN A 33 -12.41 5.78 -25.39
N SER A 34 -13.37 6.43 -24.74
CA SER A 34 -13.24 7.81 -24.25
C SER A 34 -12.45 7.94 -22.94
N GLN A 35 -12.13 6.82 -22.29
CA GLN A 35 -11.50 6.71 -20.97
C GLN A 35 -10.26 5.80 -20.98
N ILE A 36 -9.66 5.53 -22.15
CA ILE A 36 -8.39 4.79 -22.27
C ILE A 36 -7.24 5.73 -21.95
N ALA A 37 -6.42 5.34 -20.99
CA ALA A 37 -5.10 5.89 -20.77
C ALA A 37 -4.04 4.82 -21.08
N GLY A 38 -2.94 5.24 -21.72
CA GLY A 38 -1.85 4.36 -22.15
C GLY A 38 -0.49 4.84 -21.64
N SER A 39 0.50 3.95 -21.67
CA SER A 39 1.89 4.33 -21.36
C SER A 39 2.57 4.86 -22.62
N PRO A 40 3.16 6.08 -22.61
CA PRO A 40 3.92 6.60 -23.75
C PRO A 40 5.13 5.75 -24.14
N MET A 41 5.65 4.93 -23.22
CA MET A 41 6.79 4.02 -23.45
C MET A 41 6.36 2.59 -23.81
N ASN A 42 5.07 2.24 -23.65
CA ASN A 42 4.60 0.88 -23.91
C ASN A 42 3.14 0.88 -24.34
N GLU A 43 2.94 0.84 -25.66
CA GLU A 43 1.64 0.87 -26.33
C GLU A 43 0.74 -0.34 -25.98
N LYS A 44 1.34 -1.44 -25.49
CA LYS A 44 0.60 -2.63 -25.05
C LYS A 44 -0.06 -2.44 -23.69
N VAL A 45 0.27 -1.38 -22.96
CA VAL A 45 -0.25 -1.14 -21.61
C VAL A 45 -1.36 -0.09 -21.65
N ARG A 46 -2.59 -0.55 -21.46
CA ARG A 46 -3.80 0.27 -21.38
C ARG A 46 -4.44 0.14 -20.00
N TRP A 47 -4.99 1.23 -19.49
CA TRP A 47 -5.79 1.25 -18.28
C TRP A 47 -6.96 2.22 -18.43
N THR A 48 -7.98 2.06 -17.60
CA THR A 48 -9.13 2.96 -17.55
C THR A 48 -9.27 3.54 -16.15
N ASN A 49 -9.86 4.72 -16.05
CA ASN A 49 -10.23 5.34 -14.77
C ASN A 49 -11.53 4.75 -14.18
N LEU A 50 -12.26 3.95 -14.96
CA LEU A 50 -13.53 3.37 -14.55
C LEU A 50 -13.33 2.20 -13.58
N LYS A 51 -14.13 2.18 -12.50
CA LYS A 51 -14.22 1.04 -11.58
C LYS A 51 -15.09 -0.06 -12.19
N ASP A 52 -14.85 -1.30 -11.77
CA ASP A 52 -15.64 -2.47 -12.19
C ASP A 52 -17.17 -2.26 -11.96
N SER A 53 -17.57 -1.50 -10.94
CA SER A 53 -18.98 -1.17 -10.66
C SER A 53 -19.56 -0.08 -11.57
N GLU A 54 -18.74 0.85 -12.03
CA GLU A 54 -19.15 1.91 -12.97
C GLU A 54 -19.34 1.33 -14.36
N LEU A 55 -18.46 0.40 -14.76
CA LEU A 55 -18.62 -0.39 -15.98
C LEU A 55 -19.95 -1.15 -15.97
N VAL A 56 -20.31 -1.86 -14.90
CA VAL A 56 -21.62 -2.54 -14.80
C VAL A 56 -22.79 -1.59 -15.05
N ARG A 57 -22.78 -0.40 -14.43
CA ARG A 57 -23.83 0.62 -14.64
C ARG A 57 -23.90 1.12 -16.09
N LEU A 58 -22.75 1.25 -16.76
CA LEU A 58 -22.68 1.67 -18.16
C LEU A 58 -23.22 0.60 -19.12
N TYR A 59 -23.04 -0.67 -18.79
CA TYR A 59 -23.70 -1.77 -19.49
C TYR A 59 -25.21 -1.77 -19.25
N GLU A 60 -25.65 -1.59 -18.00
CA GLU A 60 -27.07 -1.51 -17.65
C GLU A 60 -27.77 -0.35 -18.39
N SER A 61 -27.10 0.80 -18.51
CA SER A 61 -27.62 1.95 -19.27
C SER A 61 -27.77 1.69 -20.78
N ARG A 62 -27.09 0.66 -21.31
CA ARG A 62 -27.22 0.18 -22.68
C ARG A 62 -28.15 -1.03 -22.80
N GLY A 63 -28.91 -1.36 -21.75
CA GLY A 63 -29.87 -2.45 -21.74
C GLY A 63 -29.26 -3.83 -21.47
N LEU A 64 -27.99 -3.92 -21.07
CA LEU A 64 -27.29 -5.17 -20.83
C LEU A 64 -27.00 -5.36 -19.34
N SER A 65 -27.58 -6.39 -18.74
CA SER A 65 -27.25 -6.76 -17.36
C SER A 65 -26.01 -7.64 -17.35
N VAL A 66 -24.88 -7.09 -16.88
CA VAL A 66 -23.62 -7.83 -16.73
C VAL A 66 -23.18 -7.85 -15.27
N SER A 67 -22.69 -8.99 -14.81
CA SER A 67 -22.14 -9.08 -13.46
C SER A 67 -20.73 -8.47 -13.38
N ARG A 68 -20.34 -8.00 -12.20
CA ARG A 68 -18.95 -7.58 -11.92
C ARG A 68 -17.90 -8.63 -12.29
N PHE A 69 -18.25 -9.91 -12.21
CA PHE A 69 -17.35 -11.01 -12.57
C PHE A 69 -17.05 -11.02 -14.07
N ILE A 70 -18.09 -10.83 -14.90
CA ILE A 70 -18.00 -10.75 -16.35
C ILE A 70 -17.18 -9.53 -16.77
N VAL A 71 -17.45 -8.37 -16.19
CA VAL A 71 -16.66 -7.14 -16.43
C VAL A 71 -15.19 -7.37 -16.09
N LYS A 72 -14.88 -8.02 -14.96
CA LYS A 72 -13.49 -8.29 -14.57
C LYS A 72 -12.78 -9.23 -15.55
N GLN A 73 -13.49 -10.22 -16.09
CA GLN A 73 -12.95 -11.10 -17.14
C GLN A 73 -12.72 -10.35 -18.44
N LEU A 74 -13.68 -9.52 -18.89
CA LEU A 74 -13.54 -8.70 -20.10
C LEU A 74 -12.35 -7.74 -20.01
N THR A 75 -12.21 -7.03 -18.89
CA THR A 75 -11.08 -6.12 -18.63
C THR A 75 -9.74 -6.86 -18.70
N ALA A 76 -9.66 -8.09 -18.17
CA ALA A 76 -8.46 -8.91 -18.24
C ALA A 76 -8.18 -9.43 -19.66
N LEU A 77 -9.21 -9.90 -20.37
CA LEU A 77 -9.13 -10.38 -21.75
C LEU A 77 -8.66 -9.28 -22.72
N LYS A 78 -9.11 -8.05 -22.50
CA LYS A 78 -8.70 -6.86 -23.27
C LYS A 78 -7.36 -6.26 -22.84
N GLY A 79 -6.66 -6.87 -21.87
CA GLY A 79 -5.32 -6.48 -21.45
C GLY A 79 -5.25 -5.19 -20.61
N PHE A 80 -6.37 -4.76 -20.02
CA PHE A 80 -6.39 -3.59 -19.15
C PHE A 80 -5.77 -3.90 -17.79
N VAL A 81 -4.89 -3.01 -17.32
CA VAL A 81 -4.17 -3.19 -16.05
C VAL A 81 -4.64 -2.19 -14.98
N LYS A 82 -4.63 -2.63 -13.71
CA LYS A 82 -4.86 -1.72 -12.58
C LYS A 82 -3.57 -0.99 -12.22
N ARG A 83 -3.62 0.34 -12.15
CA ARG A 83 -2.49 1.18 -11.71
C ARG A 83 -2.84 1.82 -10.36
N LYS A 84 -1.88 1.80 -9.44
CA LYS A 84 -1.94 2.58 -8.21
C LYS A 84 -1.09 3.83 -8.36
N MET A 85 -1.53 4.94 -7.76
CA MET A 85 -0.68 6.13 -7.65
C MET A 85 0.57 5.76 -6.86
N LYS A 86 1.75 6.02 -7.43
CA LYS A 86 3.04 5.85 -6.77
C LYS A 86 3.56 7.25 -6.42
N LYS A 87 3.69 7.53 -5.12
CA LYS A 87 4.29 8.79 -4.62
C LYS A 87 5.81 8.73 -4.79
N THR A 88 6.29 8.84 -6.02
CA THR A 88 7.73 8.83 -6.36
C THR A 88 8.26 10.17 -6.83
N LYS A 89 7.39 11.15 -7.07
CA LYS A 89 7.81 12.51 -7.40
C LYS A 89 8.21 13.24 -6.13
N THR A 90 9.47 13.65 -6.04
CA THR A 90 9.95 14.54 -4.97
C THR A 90 9.50 15.96 -5.28
N VAL A 91 8.94 16.67 -4.30
CA VAL A 91 8.45 18.05 -4.47
C VAL A 91 9.61 19.05 -4.61
N LYS A 92 10.81 18.68 -4.14
CA LYS A 92 12.01 19.52 -4.14
C LYS A 92 13.22 18.65 -4.49
N GLU A 93 14.00 19.04 -5.48
CA GLU A 93 15.34 18.47 -5.66
C GLU A 93 16.25 19.02 -4.56
N VAL A 94 16.88 18.11 -3.82
CA VAL A 94 17.84 18.46 -2.76
C VAL A 94 19.22 18.29 -3.37
N GLU A 95 19.93 19.40 -3.51
CA GLU A 95 21.31 19.42 -3.96
C GLU A 95 22.17 18.54 -3.04
N ASN A 96 23.05 17.71 -3.63
CA ASN A 96 23.97 16.83 -2.90
C ASN A 96 23.35 15.72 -2.04
N ARG A 97 22.10 15.30 -2.32
CA ARG A 97 21.45 14.16 -1.63
C ARG A 97 22.32 12.91 -1.61
N ASP A 98 22.87 12.50 -2.76
CA ASP A 98 23.70 11.30 -2.84
C ASP A 98 25.03 11.47 -2.12
N GLN A 99 25.64 12.65 -2.20
CA GLN A 99 26.89 12.95 -1.49
C GLN A 99 26.72 12.84 0.04
N GLN A 100 25.56 13.21 0.57
CA GLN A 100 25.25 13.03 1.99
C GLN A 100 25.23 11.54 2.37
N PHE A 101 24.58 10.70 1.57
CA PHE A 101 24.54 9.25 1.83
C PHE A 101 25.91 8.59 1.71
N GLN A 102 26.74 9.00 0.74
CA GLN A 102 28.11 8.51 0.62
C GLN A 102 28.95 8.87 1.85
N LYS A 103 28.90 10.12 2.32
CA LYS A 103 29.61 10.53 3.55
C LYS A 103 29.15 9.76 4.78
N ILE A 104 27.85 9.50 4.93
CA ILE A 104 27.33 8.69 6.04
C ILE A 104 27.86 7.25 5.96
N LYS A 105 27.91 6.68 4.74
CA LYS A 105 28.45 5.34 4.50
C LYS A 105 29.93 5.25 4.88
N GLU A 106 30.76 6.16 4.37
CA GLU A 106 32.20 6.22 4.69
C GLU A 106 32.45 6.31 6.19
N LYS A 107 31.72 7.19 6.90
CA LYS A 107 31.84 7.35 8.36
C LYS A 107 31.40 6.10 9.13
N LYS A 108 30.34 5.43 8.66
CA LYS A 108 29.89 4.17 9.25
C LYS A 108 30.96 3.08 9.11
N GLU A 109 31.60 2.97 7.94
CA GLU A 109 32.66 1.98 7.68
C GLU A 109 33.90 2.25 8.55
N ASP A 110 34.34 3.51 8.66
CA ASP A 110 35.46 3.90 9.55
C ASP A 110 35.19 3.53 11.01
N PHE A 111 34.00 3.85 11.52
CA PHE A 111 33.68 3.64 12.93
C PHE A 111 33.56 2.16 13.26
N LEU A 112 32.94 1.36 12.38
CA LEU A 112 32.89 -0.09 12.54
C LEU A 112 34.28 -0.71 12.46
N GLY A 113 35.15 -0.27 11.54
CA GLY A 113 36.52 -0.74 11.42
C GLY A 113 37.39 -0.45 12.65
N ARG A 114 37.12 0.66 13.34
CA ARG A 114 37.77 1.06 14.60
C ARG A 114 37.14 0.43 15.85
N GLY A 115 36.13 -0.42 15.69
CA GLY A 115 35.40 -1.02 16.78
C GLY A 115 34.52 -0.05 17.58
N LEU A 116 34.30 1.15 17.07
CA LEU A 116 33.44 2.18 17.68
C LEU A 116 31.96 1.88 17.43
N PRO A 117 31.05 2.28 18.34
CA PRO A 117 29.63 2.07 18.17
C PRO A 117 29.05 2.92 17.03
N VAL A 118 28.12 2.35 16.27
CA VAL A 118 27.31 3.06 15.29
C VAL A 118 25.85 2.90 15.67
N LEU A 119 25.25 4.00 16.14
CA LEU A 119 23.89 4.01 16.65
C LEU A 119 22.94 4.69 15.65
N SER A 120 21.86 4.01 15.31
CA SER A 120 20.71 4.59 14.61
C SER A 120 19.67 4.99 15.65
N ILE A 121 19.45 6.29 15.80
CA ILE A 121 18.47 6.83 16.73
C ILE A 121 17.31 7.39 15.91
N ASP A 122 16.10 6.91 16.17
CA ASP A 122 14.90 7.35 15.48
C ASP A 122 13.78 7.63 16.48
N THR A 123 13.08 8.74 16.27
CA THR A 123 11.84 9.02 16.98
C THR A 123 10.70 8.80 16.00
N LYS A 124 9.85 7.82 16.32
CA LYS A 124 8.68 7.55 15.49
C LYS A 124 7.56 8.53 15.83
N LYS A 125 6.58 8.59 14.91
CA LYS A 125 5.38 9.39 15.08
C LYS A 125 4.73 9.07 16.44
N LYS A 126 4.19 10.11 17.07
CA LYS A 126 3.44 9.95 18.32
C LYS A 126 2.15 9.18 18.03
N GLU A 127 1.89 8.18 18.85
CA GLU A 127 0.68 7.36 18.77
C GLU A 127 -0.29 7.81 19.87
N PHE A 128 -1.56 7.96 19.52
CA PHE A 128 -2.60 8.33 20.49
C PHE A 128 -3.22 7.08 21.10
N ILE A 129 -3.32 7.05 22.43
CA ILE A 129 -4.01 6.01 23.17
C ILE A 129 -5.49 6.43 23.25
N GLY A 130 -6.39 5.55 22.81
CA GLY A 130 -7.83 5.76 22.87
C GLY A 130 -8.56 4.77 21.96
N GLN A 131 -9.88 4.91 21.86
CA GLN A 131 -10.73 4.13 20.94
C GLN A 131 -10.61 4.65 19.51
N PHE A 132 -9.42 4.56 18.94
CA PHE A 132 -9.15 4.94 17.56
C PHE A 132 -9.04 3.70 16.68
N TYR A 133 -9.40 3.87 15.40
CA TYR A 133 -9.24 2.83 14.41
C TYR A 133 -7.76 2.40 14.29
N GLN A 134 -7.51 1.09 14.43
CA GLN A 134 -6.22 0.48 14.15
C GLN A 134 -6.37 -0.50 12.99
N ALA A 135 -5.40 -0.49 12.07
CA ALA A 135 -5.41 -1.41 10.95
C ALA A 135 -5.16 -2.84 11.43
N GLY A 136 -6.09 -3.75 11.18
CA GLY A 136 -5.98 -5.14 11.58
C GLY A 136 -7.35 -5.80 11.75
N LYS A 137 -7.33 -7.08 12.15
CA LYS A 137 -8.52 -7.82 12.58
C LYS A 137 -8.13 -8.66 13.79
N SER A 138 -8.95 -8.64 14.82
CA SER A 138 -8.85 -9.52 15.98
C SER A 138 -10.04 -10.47 16.01
N TYR A 139 -9.85 -11.65 16.62
CA TYR A 139 -10.98 -12.50 16.97
C TYR A 139 -11.69 -11.90 18.18
N CYS A 140 -12.95 -11.52 18.01
CA CYS A 140 -13.78 -10.96 19.07
C CYS A 140 -15.23 -11.42 18.88
N SER A 141 -15.97 -11.55 19.98
CA SER A 141 -17.39 -11.92 19.98
C SER A 141 -18.27 -10.80 19.44
N GLU A 142 -17.84 -9.55 19.60
CA GLU A 142 -18.57 -8.35 19.20
C GLU A 142 -17.63 -7.35 18.51
N ALA A 143 -18.19 -6.43 17.73
CA ALA A 143 -17.43 -5.37 17.09
C ALA A 143 -17.02 -4.31 18.12
N VAL A 144 -15.77 -3.87 18.06
CA VAL A 144 -15.27 -2.78 18.91
C VAL A 144 -15.64 -1.45 18.27
N GLU A 145 -16.43 -0.64 18.96
CA GLU A 145 -16.74 0.73 18.56
C GLU A 145 -15.51 1.63 18.69
N VAL A 146 -15.28 2.46 17.67
CA VAL A 146 -14.16 3.41 17.61
C VAL A 146 -14.64 4.74 17.05
N TYR A 147 -13.94 5.82 17.40
CA TYR A 147 -14.20 7.13 16.83
C TYR A 147 -13.90 7.14 15.32
N ASP A 148 -14.77 7.81 14.56
CA ASP A 148 -14.63 8.01 13.11
C ASP A 148 -13.48 8.99 12.77
N HIS A 149 -13.10 9.85 13.72
CA HIS A 149 -11.99 10.80 13.61
C HIS A 149 -10.97 10.60 14.73
N SER A 150 -9.68 10.72 14.39
CA SER A 150 -8.57 10.61 15.35
C SER A 150 -8.09 11.98 15.85
N TRP A 151 -8.94 12.69 16.61
CA TRP A 151 -8.56 13.96 17.23
C TRP A 151 -7.78 13.76 18.53
N THR A 152 -6.84 14.67 18.80
CA THR A 152 -6.01 14.62 20.01
C THR A 152 -6.80 14.81 21.30
N SER A 153 -7.95 15.50 21.24
CA SER A 153 -8.85 15.72 22.39
C SER A 153 -9.61 14.46 22.81
N LEU A 154 -9.79 13.51 21.90
CA LEU A 154 -10.44 12.21 22.18
C LEU A 154 -9.45 11.18 22.74
N ALA A 155 -8.17 11.51 22.82
CA ALA A 155 -7.14 10.59 23.26
C ALA A 155 -7.02 10.58 24.79
N ASN A 156 -7.08 9.39 25.40
CA ASN A 156 -6.77 9.17 26.82
C ASN A 156 -5.28 9.38 27.13
N GLY A 157 -4.42 9.42 26.11
CA GLY A 157 -3.00 9.68 26.26
C GLY A 157 -2.25 9.63 24.94
N ARG A 158 -0.93 9.79 25.00
CA ARG A 158 -0.05 9.62 23.84
C ARG A 158 1.19 8.82 24.23
N ILE A 159 1.71 8.07 23.27
CA ILE A 159 2.97 7.36 23.36
C ILE A 159 3.93 8.00 22.37
N VAL A 160 5.15 8.27 22.85
CA VAL A 160 6.26 8.73 22.03
C VAL A 160 7.30 7.61 21.96
N PRO A 161 7.31 6.81 20.89
CA PRO A 161 8.33 5.79 20.67
C PRO A 161 9.70 6.40 20.36
N HIS A 162 10.72 5.98 21.10
CA HIS A 162 12.13 6.29 20.82
C HIS A 162 12.89 4.98 20.63
N GLY A 163 13.47 4.80 19.45
CA GLY A 163 14.30 3.64 19.12
C GLY A 163 15.77 4.01 19.05
N ILE A 164 16.61 3.17 19.65
CA ILE A 164 18.06 3.18 19.48
C ILE A 164 18.43 1.81 18.93
N TYR A 165 19.16 1.76 17.83
CA TYR A 165 19.63 0.51 17.24
C TYR A 165 21.15 0.56 17.08
N ASP A 166 21.84 -0.39 17.72
CA ASP A 166 23.27 -0.59 17.57
C ASP A 166 23.53 -1.51 16.38
N LEU A 167 24.18 -0.97 15.36
CA LEU A 167 24.49 -1.70 14.14
C LEU A 167 25.63 -2.69 14.30
N LYS A 168 26.53 -2.47 15.26
CA LYS A 168 27.67 -3.35 15.52
C LYS A 168 27.21 -4.61 16.25
N GLU A 169 26.44 -4.42 17.31
CA GLU A 169 25.93 -5.52 18.15
C GLU A 169 24.66 -6.16 17.59
N ASN A 170 24.04 -5.55 16.57
CA ASN A 170 22.73 -5.92 16.03
C ASN A 170 21.65 -5.99 17.13
N LYS A 171 21.67 -5.01 18.05
CA LYS A 171 20.75 -4.92 19.19
C LYS A 171 19.92 -3.65 19.10
N GLY A 172 18.62 -3.79 19.31
CA GLY A 172 17.68 -2.67 19.33
C GLY A 172 17.11 -2.44 20.72
N TYR A 173 16.97 -1.18 21.09
CA TYR A 173 16.32 -0.71 22.29
C TYR A 173 15.15 0.19 21.89
N LEU A 174 13.96 -0.12 22.40
CA LEU A 174 12.76 0.69 22.19
C LEU A 174 12.26 1.17 23.55
N SER A 175 12.04 2.47 23.68
CA SER A 175 11.40 3.06 24.85
C SER A 175 10.12 3.76 24.46
N LEU A 176 9.10 3.61 25.30
CA LEU A 176 7.77 4.19 25.11
C LEU A 176 7.53 5.22 26.20
N GLY A 177 7.67 6.50 25.84
CA GLY A 177 7.46 7.63 26.77
C GLY A 177 6.03 8.17 26.71
N LYS A 178 5.47 8.55 27.86
CA LYS A 178 4.19 9.29 27.95
C LYS A 178 4.36 10.81 27.89
N SER A 179 5.54 11.33 28.23
CA SER A 179 5.88 12.76 28.22
C SER A 179 6.84 13.11 27.07
N LYS A 180 7.03 14.41 26.81
CA LYS A 180 7.92 14.91 25.75
C LYS A 180 9.41 14.64 26.03
N GLU A 181 9.82 14.25 27.24
CA GLU A 181 11.19 14.51 27.71
C GLU A 181 11.87 13.41 28.54
N ARG A 182 11.23 12.28 28.88
CA ARG A 182 11.92 11.23 29.66
C ARG A 182 11.81 9.85 29.03
N VAL A 183 12.94 9.39 28.51
CA VAL A 183 13.22 7.99 28.19
C VAL A 183 13.87 7.38 29.43
N GLY A 184 13.12 6.53 30.15
CA GLY A 184 13.73 5.61 31.10
C GLY A 184 14.39 4.48 30.31
N VAL A 185 15.72 4.40 30.38
CA VAL A 185 16.47 3.25 29.87
C VAL A 185 16.28 2.13 30.91
N PHE A 186 15.52 1.08 30.56
CA PHE A 186 15.58 -0.17 31.30
C PHE A 186 16.72 -1.00 30.69
N MET A 187 17.73 -1.30 31.52
CA MET A 187 18.87 -2.16 31.19
C MET A 187 18.44 -3.61 31.06
#